data_AF-A0A7W6MHR9-F1
#
_entry.id   AF-A0A7W6MHR9-F1
#
_cell.length_a   1.000
_cell.length_b   1.000
_cell.length_c   1.000
_cell.angle_alpha   90.00
_cell.angle_beta   90.00
_cell.angle_gamma   90.00
#
_symmetry.space_group_name_H-M   'P 1'
#
loop_
_entity.id
_entity.type
_entity.pdbx_description
1 polymer ?
#
loop_
_entity_poly.entity_id
_entity_poly.type
_entity_poly.pdbx_seq_one_letter_code
_entity_poly.pdbx_strand_id
1 'polypeptide(L)' 'MGWPQITIISLSAIGVGINAAKHGQRREGKHNLWIALAVVAAEMYVLHAGGFFN' A
#
# COMPACT_ATOMS: atom_id res chain seq x y z
N MET A 1 -4.91 -15.61 10.53
CA MET A 1 -4.88 -14.96 9.21
C MET A 1 -4.68 -16.02 8.15
N GLY A 2 -5.55 -16.07 7.13
CA GLY A 2 -5.39 -16.91 5.95
C GLY A 2 -4.39 -16.32 4.96
N TRP A 3 -4.04 -17.13 3.96
CA TRP A 3 -3.13 -16.73 2.88
C TRP A 3 -3.54 -15.42 2.15
N PRO A 4 -4.83 -15.07 1.93
CA PRO A 4 -5.19 -13.85 1.21
C PRO A 4 -4.84 -12.56 1.97
N GLN A 5 -5.00 -12.58 3.29
CA GLN A 5 -4.70 -11.43 4.16
C GLN A 5 -3.20 -11.14 4.18
N ILE A 6 -2.39 -12.21 4.26
CA ILE A 6 -0.93 -12.12 4.22
C ILE A 6 -0.48 -11.58 2.86
N THR A 7 -1.04 -12.11 1.76
CA THR A 7 -0.70 -11.65 0.40
C THR A 7 -1.00 -10.17 0.21
N ILE A 8 -2.17 -9.68 0.62
CA ILE A 8 -2.52 -8.25 0.50
C ILE A 8 -1.57 -7.37 1.31
N ILE A 9 -1.26 -7.75 2.55
CA ILE A 9 -0.34 -6.98 3.39
C ILE A 9 1.06 -6.92 2.74
N SER A 10 1.55 -8.05 2.23
CA SER A 10 2.85 -8.11 1.55
C SER A 10 2.87 -7.27 0.28
N LEU A 11 1.85 -7.36 -0.57
CA LEU A 11 1.78 -6.58 -1.81
C LEU A 11 1.71 -5.08 -1.54
N SER A 12 0.89 -4.66 -0.56
CA SER A 12 0.78 -3.25 -0.16
C SER A 12 2.10 -2.72 0.42
N ALA A 13 2.79 -3.51 1.25
CA ALA A 13 4.10 -3.16 1.80
C ALA A 13 5.16 -3.02 0.69
N ILE A 14 5.19 -3.93 -0.29
CA ILE A 14 6.11 -3.84 -1.43
C ILE A 14 5.80 -2.60 -2.28
N GLY A 15 4.53 -2.33 -2.58
CA GLY A 15 4.11 -1.17 -3.36
C GLY A 15 4.49 0.17 -2.71
N VAL A 16 4.30 0.30 -1.39
CA VAL A 16 4.76 1.46 -0.62
C VAL A 16 6.28 1.53 -0.59
N GLY A 17 6.96 0.41 -0.36
CA GLY A 17 8.42 0.32 -0.35
C GLY A 17 9.06 0.75 -1.66
N ILE A 18 8.49 0.37 -2.81
CA ILE A 18 8.93 0.83 -4.13
C ILE A 18 8.73 2.35 -4.29
N ASN A 19 7.57 2.87 -3.88
CA ASN A 19 7.31 4.32 -3.92
C ASN A 19 8.27 5.10 -3.01
N ALA A 20 8.62 4.53 -1.85
CA ALA A 20 9.55 5.12 -0.90
C ALA A 20 10.99 5.10 -1.44
N ALA A 21 11.43 3.96 -2.00
CA ALA A 21 12.74 3.83 -2.64
C ALA A 21 12.91 4.79 -3.83
N LYS A 22 11.83 5.04 -4.57
CA LYS A 22 11.82 5.99 -5.70
C LYS A 22 11.59 7.44 -5.30
N HIS A 23 11.29 7.74 -4.03
CA HIS A 23 10.95 9.09 -3.58
C HIS A 23 12.10 10.11 -3.76
N GLY A 24 13.35 9.65 -3.69
CA GLY A 24 14.55 10.47 -3.89
C GLY A 24 15.04 10.58 -5.33
N GLN A 25 14.43 9.86 -6.28
CA GLN A 25 14.83 9.93 -7.69
C GLN A 25 14.18 11.15 -8.37
N ARG A 26 14.85 11.68 -9.41
CA ARG A 26 14.39 12.84 -10.18
C ARG A 26 12.95 12.60 -10.64
N ARG A 27 12.02 13.40 -10.12
CA ARG A 27 10.57 13.20 -10.30
C ARG A 27 10.20 13.13 -11.79
N GLU A 28 9.93 11.93 -12.31
CA GLU A 28 9.22 11.76 -13.58
C GLU A 28 7.71 12.04 -13.46
N GLY A 29 7.25 12.66 -12.35
CA GLY A 29 5.84 12.92 -12.07
C GLY A 29 4.99 11.69 -11.72
N LYS A 30 5.53 10.47 -11.88
CA LYS A 30 4.76 9.21 -11.76
C LYS A 30 4.66 8.61 -10.36
N HIS A 31 5.50 8.99 -9.40
CA HIS A 31 5.55 8.37 -8.07
C HIS A 31 5.44 9.42 -6.96
N ASN A 32 4.26 9.52 -6.33
CA ASN A 32 4.04 10.35 -5.16
C ASN A 32 3.81 9.46 -3.93
N LEU A 33 4.83 9.36 -3.08
CA LEU A 33 4.81 8.54 -1.87
C LEU A 33 3.62 8.86 -0.95
N TRP A 34 3.28 10.14 -0.79
CA TRP A 34 2.17 10.56 0.08
C TRP A 34 0.82 10.10 -0.46
N ILE A 35 0.64 10.17 -1.79
CA ILE A 35 -0.58 9.65 -2.44
C ILE A 35 -0.62 8.11 -2.32
N ALA A 36 0.51 7.43 -2.55
CA ALA A 36 0.58 5.97 -2.41
C ALA A 36 0.23 5.51 -0.98
N LEU A 37 0.73 6.21 0.04
CA LEU A 37 0.39 5.94 1.44
C LEU A 37 -1.09 6.18 1.74
N ALA A 38 -1.68 7.27 1.23
CA ALA A 38 -3.10 7.57 1.43
C ALA A 38 -4.01 6.52 0.78
N VAL A 39 -3.67 6.06 -0.43
CA VAL A 39 -4.41 5.01 -1.13
C VAL A 39 -4.35 3.69 -0.37
N VAL A 40 -3.15 3.26 0.05
CA VAL A 40 -2.98 2.02 0.81
C VAL A 40 -3.69 2.11 2.17
N ALA A 41 -3.64 3.26 2.85
CA ALA A 41 -4.37 3.44 4.10
C ALA A 41 -5.90 3.34 3.91
N ALA A 42 -6.44 3.93 2.83
CA ALA A 42 -7.86 3.83 2.49
C ALA A 42 -8.27 2.38 2.15
N GLU A 43 -7.45 1.67 1.38
CA GLU A 43 -7.68 0.26 1.06
C GLU A 43 -7.70 -0.62 2.31
N MET A 44 -6.70 -0.47 3.19
CA MET A 44 -6.61 -1.20 4.44
C MET A 44 -7.80 -0.90 5.37
N TYR A 45 -8.28 0.35 5.39
CA TYR A 45 -9.47 0.73 6.15
C TYR A 45 -10.73 0.05 5.62
N VAL A 46 -10.96 0.05 4.30
CA VAL A 46 -12.12 -0.61 3.68
C VAL A 46 -12.09 -2.12 3.93
N LEU A 47 -10.93 -2.77 3.79
CA LEU A 47 -10.77 -4.19 4.07
C LEU A 47 -11.07 -4.51 5.55
N HIS A 48 -10.61 -3.68 6.46
CA HIS A 48 -10.91 -3.83 7.88
C HIS A 48 -12.41 -3.65 8.17
N ALA A 49 -13.02 -2.58 7.65
CA ALA A 49 -14.46 -2.32 7.82
C ALA A 49 -15.34 -3.41 7.19
N GLY A 50 -14.91 -4.00 6.07
CA GLY A 50 -15.59 -5.10 5.40
C GLY A 50 -15.40 -6.46 6.07
N GLY A 51 -14.67 -6.54 7.18
CA GLY A 51 -14.43 -7.79 7.91
C GLY A 51 -13.41 -8.72 7.24
N PHE A 52 -12.64 -8.25 6.26
CA PHE A 52 -11.64 -9.06 5.56
C PHE A 52 -10.54 -9.59 6.50
N PHE A 53 -10.30 -8.93 7.63
CA PHE A 53 -9.31 -9.33 8.63
C PHE A 53 -9.88 -10.07 9.85
N ASN A 54 -11.20 -10.24 9.93
CA ASN A 54 -11.85 -11.13 10.91
C ASN A 54 -11.71 -12.60 10.46
#